data_AF-A0A8J7MX46-F1
#
_entry.id   AF-A0A8J7MX46-F1
#
_cell.length_a   1.000
_cell.length_b   1.000
_cell.length_c   1.000
_cell.angle_alpha   90.00
_cell.angle_beta   90.00
_cell.angle_gamma   90.00
#
_symmetry.space_group_name_H-M   'P 1'
#
loop_
_entity.id
_entity.type
_entity.pdbx_description
1 polymer ?
#
loop_
_entity_poly.entity_id
_entity_poly.type
_entity_poly.pdbx_seq_one_letter_code
_entity_poly.pdbx_strand_id
1 'polypeptide(L)'
;MSLATPAAAYPVDCAILLCLAGGWPASAECAHACAVFIARITPWPVEPPLQIWNCPMRADFSRRTPVERLFDISFSPPSPPPLSLPALPFPAPIAVADQADIDISDPAYDFVRSIHVFQIEYARRRGKDGDCMTSSNIREGKYGEQGDFSWAHSSPARVPPASAFGPGTNCSTYAFRSVFVDWKDYEGTYGFEEVRY
;
A
#
# COMPACT_ATOMS: atom_id res chain seq x y z
N MET A 1 -5.07 39.01 -12.75
CA MET A 1 -5.31 37.57 -12.90
C MET A 1 -4.32 36.86 -12.00
N SER A 2 -4.80 36.32 -10.87
CA SER A 2 -3.96 35.61 -9.91
C SER A 2 -3.65 34.23 -10.48
N LEU A 3 -2.37 33.96 -10.79
CA LEU A 3 -1.93 32.60 -11.07
C LEU A 3 -1.92 31.87 -9.73
N ALA A 4 -2.96 31.07 -9.49
CA ALA A 4 -2.91 30.09 -8.43
C ALA A 4 -1.68 29.22 -8.70
N THR A 5 -0.66 29.36 -7.84
CA THR A 5 0.44 28.40 -7.79
C THR A 5 -0.22 27.04 -7.58
N PRO A 6 0.08 26.00 -8.39
CA PRO A 6 -0.39 24.67 -8.05
C PRO A 6 0.12 24.40 -6.65
N ALA A 7 -0.79 24.25 -5.70
CA ALA A 7 -0.44 23.71 -4.39
C ALA A 7 0.36 22.44 -4.69
N ALA A 8 1.55 22.30 -4.10
CA ALA A 8 2.34 21.08 -4.25
C ALA A 8 1.38 19.91 -4.03
N ALA A 9 1.07 19.19 -5.10
CA ALA A 9 -0.01 18.22 -5.08
C ALA A 9 0.33 17.24 -3.97
N TYR A 10 -0.58 17.11 -3.01
CA TYR A 10 -0.48 16.12 -1.95
C TYR A 10 0.01 14.80 -2.57
N PRO A 11 0.94 14.09 -1.92
CA PRO A 11 1.32 12.76 -2.37
C PRO A 11 0.05 11.94 -2.59
N VAL A 12 -0.05 11.24 -3.74
CA VAL A 12 -1.24 10.45 -4.10
C VAL A 12 -1.63 9.47 -2.99
N ASP A 13 -0.64 9.02 -2.21
CA ASP A 13 -0.79 8.20 -1.01
C ASP A 13 -1.69 8.81 0.07
N CYS A 14 -1.67 10.14 0.26
CA CYS A 14 -2.61 10.80 1.16
C CYS A 14 -4.04 10.78 0.64
N ALA A 15 -4.21 10.96 -0.67
CA ALA A 15 -5.51 10.84 -1.29
C ALA A 15 -6.02 9.40 -1.19
N ILE A 16 -5.17 8.39 -1.46
CA ILE A 16 -5.50 6.98 -1.27
C ILE A 16 -5.96 6.72 0.16
N LEU A 17 -5.19 7.15 1.17
CA LEU A 17 -5.50 6.92 2.58
C LEU A 17 -6.86 7.53 2.98
N LEU A 18 -7.09 8.80 2.62
CA LEU A 18 -8.35 9.51 2.96
C LEU A 18 -9.55 8.98 2.18
N CYS A 19 -9.39 8.72 0.88
CA CYS A 19 -10.47 8.23 0.04
C CYS A 19 -10.85 6.80 0.40
N LEU A 20 -9.87 5.94 0.73
CA LEU A 20 -10.11 4.58 1.21
C LEU A 20 -10.90 4.59 2.52
N ALA A 21 -10.53 5.47 3.46
CA ALA A 21 -11.26 5.62 4.72
C ALA A 21 -12.74 5.99 4.51
N GLY A 22 -13.04 6.75 3.46
CA GLY A 22 -14.40 7.14 3.06
C GLY A 22 -15.06 6.25 2.00
N GLY A 23 -14.51 5.07 1.70
CA GLY A 23 -15.12 4.11 0.77
C GLY A 23 -15.07 4.52 -0.71
N TRP A 24 -14.04 5.28 -1.12
CA TRP A 24 -13.84 5.78 -2.49
C TRP A 24 -15.01 6.61 -3.03
N PRO A 25 -15.26 7.81 -2.48
CA PRO A 25 -16.33 8.67 -2.97
C PRO A 25 -16.09 9.08 -4.43
N ALA A 26 -17.15 9.44 -5.14
CA ALA A 26 -17.13 9.71 -6.60
C ALA A 26 -16.43 11.01 -7.03
N SER A 27 -15.49 11.54 -6.23
CA SER A 27 -14.70 12.72 -6.60
C SER A 27 -13.59 12.38 -7.60
N ALA A 28 -13.15 13.36 -8.38
CA ALA A 28 -12.09 13.15 -9.38
C ALA A 28 -10.76 12.75 -8.71
N GLU A 29 -10.49 13.31 -7.54
CA GLU A 29 -9.30 13.05 -6.74
C GLU A 29 -9.31 11.60 -6.21
N CYS A 30 -10.45 11.13 -5.71
CA CYS A 30 -10.58 9.77 -5.21
C CYS A 30 -10.63 8.73 -6.32
N ALA A 31 -11.23 9.06 -7.47
CA ALA A 31 -11.18 8.19 -8.66
C ALA A 31 -9.74 8.03 -9.16
N HIS A 32 -8.97 9.12 -9.21
CA HIS A 32 -7.55 9.08 -9.56
C HIS A 32 -6.74 8.27 -8.54
N ALA A 33 -6.96 8.49 -7.24
CA ALA A 33 -6.31 7.74 -6.18
C ALA A 33 -6.64 6.23 -6.24
N CYS A 34 -7.89 5.87 -6.49
CA CYS A 34 -8.32 4.48 -6.67
C CYS A 34 -7.63 3.83 -7.87
N ALA A 35 -7.54 4.56 -9.00
CA ALA A 35 -6.81 4.08 -10.17
C ALA A 35 -5.33 3.79 -9.85
N VAL A 36 -4.66 4.65 -9.06
CA VAL A 36 -3.27 4.43 -8.63
C VAL A 36 -3.16 3.25 -7.65
N PHE A 37 -4.09 3.13 -6.69
CA PHE A 37 -4.16 2.00 -5.77
C PHE A 37 -4.23 0.66 -6.52
N ILE A 38 -5.12 0.55 -7.51
CA ILE A 38 -5.26 -0.63 -8.37
C ILE A 38 -4.03 -0.80 -9.27
N ALA A 39 -3.49 0.28 -9.82
CA ALA A 39 -2.32 0.24 -10.70
C ALA A 39 -1.04 -0.24 -9.99
N ARG A 40 -0.94 -0.16 -8.66
CA ARG A 40 0.22 -0.68 -7.92
C ARG A 40 0.17 -2.19 -7.70
N ILE A 41 -1.03 -2.73 -7.56
CA ILE A 41 -1.22 -4.16 -7.29
C ILE A 41 -1.28 -5.02 -8.56
N THR A 42 -1.32 -4.41 -9.74
CA THR A 42 -1.51 -5.08 -11.03
C THR A 42 -0.25 -5.38 -11.84
N PRO A 43 0.82 -4.56 -11.88
CA PRO A 43 2.05 -4.91 -12.58
C PRO A 43 2.85 -5.95 -11.80
N TRP A 44 3.67 -6.72 -12.51
CA TRP A 44 4.68 -7.56 -11.88
C TRP A 44 6.01 -6.80 -11.86
N PRO A 45 6.66 -6.60 -10.70
CA PRO A 45 6.30 -7.07 -9.37
C PRO A 45 5.15 -6.27 -8.72
N VAL A 46 4.29 -6.97 -7.98
CA VAL A 46 3.15 -6.37 -7.27
C VAL A 46 3.67 -5.51 -6.12
N GLU A 47 3.35 -4.21 -6.14
CA GLU A 47 3.72 -3.26 -5.09
C GLU A 47 2.58 -3.14 -4.05
N PRO A 48 2.90 -2.76 -2.78
CA PRO A 48 1.89 -2.46 -1.77
C PRO A 48 0.95 -1.34 -2.27
N PRO A 49 -0.38 -1.50 -2.17
CA PRO A 49 -1.33 -0.55 -2.73
C PRO A 49 -1.24 0.86 -2.10
N LEU A 50 -1.03 0.92 -0.78
CA LEU A 50 -0.86 2.14 0.01
C LEU A 50 0.58 2.24 0.54
N GLN A 51 1.24 3.37 0.30
CA GLN A 51 2.56 3.68 0.84
C GLN A 51 2.39 4.74 1.93
N ILE A 52 1.99 4.32 3.14
CA ILE A 52 1.60 5.26 4.21
C ILE A 52 2.70 6.26 4.58
N TRP A 53 3.98 5.86 4.44
CA TRP A 53 5.16 6.72 4.64
C TRP A 53 5.28 7.88 3.66
N ASN A 54 4.68 7.79 2.48
CA ASN A 54 4.63 8.91 1.53
C ASN A 54 3.55 9.92 1.88
N CYS A 55 2.69 9.63 2.87
CA CYS A 55 1.67 10.55 3.30
C CYS A 55 2.04 11.24 4.62
N PRO A 56 2.54 12.49 4.61
CA PRO A 56 2.78 13.28 5.81
C PRO A 56 1.47 13.84 6.37
N MET A 57 0.48 12.98 6.65
CA MET A 57 -0.66 13.35 7.48
C MET A 57 -0.29 13.03 8.92
N ARG A 58 0.23 14.02 9.65
CA ARG A 58 0.40 14.04 11.12
C ARG A 58 0.23 12.68 11.83
N ALA A 59 1.18 11.75 11.63
CA ALA A 59 1.55 10.84 12.70
C ALA A 59 2.46 11.65 13.63
N ASP A 60 1.87 12.52 14.44
CA ASP A 60 2.59 13.17 15.54
C ASP A 60 2.83 12.13 16.65
N PHE A 61 3.71 11.14 16.42
CA PHE A 61 4.25 10.31 17.51
C PHE A 61 5.76 10.04 17.36
N SER A 62 6.50 11.11 17.12
CA SER A 62 7.54 11.43 18.09
C SER A 62 7.41 12.88 18.49
N ARG A 63 6.66 13.15 19.56
CA ARG A 63 7.02 14.28 20.40
C ARG A 63 8.44 13.98 20.87
N ARG A 64 9.43 14.60 20.23
CA ARG A 64 10.75 14.83 20.82
C ARG A 64 10.53 15.11 22.30
N THR A 65 11.11 14.30 23.17
CA THR A 65 10.92 14.46 24.61
C THR A 65 11.31 15.89 25.01
N PRO A 66 10.70 16.49 26.05
CA PRO A 66 11.11 17.83 26.51
C PRO A 66 12.63 17.92 26.76
N VAL A 67 13.26 16.79 27.10
CA VAL A 67 14.71 16.63 27.30
C VAL A 67 15.49 16.76 25.98
N GLU A 68 15.07 16.12 24.88
CA GLU A 68 15.74 16.28 23.58
C GLU A 68 15.60 17.69 22.99
N ARG A 69 14.49 18.39 23.27
CA ARG A 69 14.34 19.80 22.87
C ARG A 69 15.27 20.73 23.67
N LEU A 70 15.53 20.41 24.93
CA LEU A 70 16.46 21.16 25.78
C LEU A 70 17.93 20.96 25.36
N PHE A 71 18.29 19.76 24.88
CA PHE A 71 19.63 19.50 24.33
C PHE A 71 19.90 20.28 23.03
N ASP A 72 18.91 20.44 22.15
CA ASP A 72 19.05 21.18 20.87
C ASP A 72 19.24 22.70 21.10
N ILE A 73 18.60 23.26 22.13
CA ILE A 73 18.75 24.67 22.53
C ILE A 73 20.09 24.90 23.24
N SER A 74 20.64 23.89 23.92
CA SER A 74 21.84 24.04 24.74
C SER A 74 23.15 23.94 23.94
N PHE A 75 23.13 23.50 22.67
CA PHE A 75 24.34 23.20 21.90
C PHE A 75 24.47 23.84 20.52
N SER A 76 23.59 24.76 20.11
CA SER A 76 23.83 25.54 18.88
C SER A 76 24.59 26.84 19.18
N PRO A 77 25.89 26.96 18.83
CA PRO A 77 26.58 28.25 18.83
C PRO A 77 26.07 29.13 17.66
N PRO A 78 26.12 30.48 17.80
CA PRO A 78 25.72 31.40 16.74
C PRO A 78 26.68 31.34 15.54
N SER A 79 26.13 31.26 14.34
CA SER A 79 26.87 31.27 13.06
C SER A 79 27.46 32.64 12.71
N PRO A 80 28.69 32.70 12.14
CA PRO A 80 29.09 33.70 11.15
C PRO A 80 29.50 33.05 9.78
N PRO A 81 29.76 33.84 8.70
CA PRO A 81 29.18 33.71 7.34
C PRO A 81 29.91 32.71 6.39
N PRO A 82 29.41 32.48 5.15
CA PRO A 82 29.73 31.28 4.38
C PRO A 82 31.06 31.40 3.62
N LEU A 83 31.84 30.33 3.63
CA LEU A 83 32.97 30.13 2.72
C LEU A 83 32.57 29.23 1.56
N SER A 84 32.72 29.75 0.35
CA SER A 84 32.43 29.11 -0.93
C SER A 84 33.44 28.02 -1.29
N LEU A 85 32.99 26.80 -1.59
CA LEU A 85 33.76 25.79 -2.35
C LEU A 85 32.82 24.93 -3.21
N PRO A 86 33.30 24.38 -4.35
CA PRO A 86 32.51 24.24 -5.57
C PRO A 86 31.64 22.98 -5.61
N ALA A 87 30.54 23.11 -6.36
CA ALA A 87 29.64 22.02 -6.72
C ALA A 87 30.37 20.95 -7.54
N LEU A 88 30.28 19.69 -7.10
CA LEU A 88 30.49 18.53 -7.96
C LEU A 88 29.14 17.85 -8.25
N PRO A 89 28.88 17.45 -9.51
CA PRO A 89 27.55 17.10 -9.98
C PRO A 89 27.35 15.59 -9.97
N PHE A 90 26.82 15.03 -8.89
CA PHE A 90 26.21 13.71 -8.93
C PHE A 90 24.99 13.73 -8.00
N PRO A 91 23.77 13.47 -8.49
CA PRO A 91 22.66 13.24 -7.60
C PRO A 91 22.99 11.96 -6.83
N ALA A 92 23.29 12.09 -5.55
CA ALA A 92 23.28 10.96 -4.64
C ALA A 92 21.91 10.27 -4.83
N PRO A 93 21.85 8.94 -4.90
CA PRO A 93 20.56 8.26 -4.78
C PRO A 93 19.93 8.80 -3.51
N ILE A 94 18.71 9.34 -3.63
CA ILE A 94 17.91 9.72 -2.48
C ILE A 94 17.88 8.47 -1.61
N ALA A 95 18.59 8.51 -0.48
CA ALA A 95 18.45 7.49 0.53
C ALA A 95 16.96 7.44 0.81
N VAL A 96 16.34 6.28 0.56
CA VAL A 96 15.00 5.99 1.06
C VAL A 96 15.09 6.35 2.52
N ALA A 97 14.52 7.49 2.89
CA ALA A 97 14.42 7.89 4.28
C ALA A 97 13.79 6.69 4.95
N ASP A 98 14.54 6.12 5.89
CA ASP A 98 14.09 5.21 6.93
C ASP A 98 12.57 5.20 6.94
N GLN A 99 11.95 4.09 6.49
CA GLN A 99 10.49 3.95 6.49
C GLN A 99 10.06 4.26 7.91
N ALA A 100 9.69 5.52 8.13
CA ALA A 100 9.64 6.07 9.47
C ALA A 100 8.66 5.23 10.25
N ASP A 101 8.98 4.99 11.53
CA ASP A 101 8.24 4.24 12.54
C ASP A 101 6.80 4.77 12.66
N ILE A 102 5.97 4.47 11.67
CA ILE A 102 4.57 4.86 11.58
C ILE A 102 3.82 3.76 12.31
N ASP A 103 3.67 4.00 13.60
CA ASP A 103 2.82 3.20 14.44
C ASP A 103 1.36 3.44 14.04
N ILE A 104 0.81 2.54 13.23
CA ILE A 104 -0.61 2.53 12.92
C ILE A 104 -1.42 1.76 13.95
N SER A 105 -0.85 1.15 15.01
CA SER A 105 -1.56 0.25 15.94
C SER A 105 -2.89 0.79 16.51
N ASP A 106 -3.07 2.12 16.52
CA ASP A 106 -4.34 2.77 16.86
C ASP A 106 -5.51 2.22 16.00
N PRO A 107 -6.68 1.94 16.61
CA PRO A 107 -7.87 1.50 15.88
C PRO A 107 -8.32 2.44 14.77
N ALA A 108 -7.94 3.72 14.79
CA ALA A 108 -8.20 4.67 13.72
C ALA A 108 -7.68 4.22 12.36
N TYR A 109 -6.66 3.34 12.32
CA TYR A 109 -6.09 2.77 11.10
C TYR A 109 -6.49 1.31 10.86
N ASP A 110 -7.51 0.80 11.55
CA ASP A 110 -8.02 -0.56 11.32
C ASP A 110 -8.43 -0.77 9.86
N PHE A 111 -8.94 0.27 9.19
CA PHE A 111 -9.28 0.22 7.78
C PHE A 111 -8.05 -0.06 6.88
N VAL A 112 -6.86 0.44 7.23
CA VAL A 112 -5.59 0.14 6.52
C VAL A 112 -5.18 -1.30 6.77
N ARG A 113 -5.22 -1.76 8.03
CA ARG A 113 -4.91 -3.16 8.38
C ARG A 113 -5.91 -4.17 7.82
N SER A 114 -7.11 -3.71 7.44
CA SER A 114 -8.14 -4.54 6.81
C SER A 114 -7.90 -4.77 5.33
N ILE A 115 -6.89 -4.12 4.71
CA ILE A 115 -6.55 -4.34 3.31
C ILE A 115 -5.86 -5.70 3.18
N HIS A 116 -6.47 -6.60 2.41
CA HIS A 116 -5.86 -7.86 2.01
C HIS A 116 -5.67 -7.87 0.50
N VAL A 117 -4.45 -8.17 0.04
CA VAL A 117 -4.16 -8.31 -1.38
C VAL A 117 -3.87 -9.76 -1.69
N PHE A 118 -4.65 -10.38 -2.56
CA PHE A 118 -4.46 -11.74 -3.03
C PHE A 118 -3.92 -11.74 -4.45
N GLN A 119 -2.70 -12.25 -4.63
CA GLN A 119 -2.20 -12.63 -5.95
C GLN A 119 -2.56 -14.10 -6.18
N ILE A 120 -3.43 -14.36 -7.14
CA ILE A 120 -3.98 -15.69 -7.41
C ILE A 120 -3.44 -16.19 -8.74
N GLU A 121 -2.66 -17.26 -8.70
CA GLU A 121 -2.32 -18.05 -9.89
C GLU A 121 -2.72 -19.51 -9.63
N TYR A 122 -3.75 -19.96 -10.32
CA TYR A 122 -4.29 -21.31 -10.17
C TYR A 122 -4.51 -21.95 -11.52
N ALA A 123 -4.07 -23.19 -11.67
CA ALA A 123 -4.31 -24.01 -12.83
C ALA A 123 -4.70 -25.42 -12.40
N ARG A 124 -5.74 -25.96 -13.03
CA ARG A 124 -6.15 -27.34 -12.89
C ARG A 124 -6.41 -27.94 -14.25
N ARG A 125 -5.96 -29.16 -14.45
CA ARG A 125 -6.20 -29.92 -15.69
C ARG A 125 -6.19 -31.40 -15.40
N ARG A 126 -6.78 -32.17 -16.31
CA ARG A 126 -6.66 -33.63 -16.30
C ARG A 126 -5.29 -34.03 -16.84
N GLY A 127 -4.59 -34.89 -16.11
CA GLY A 127 -3.38 -35.53 -16.59
C GLY A 127 -3.68 -36.64 -17.60
N LYS A 128 -2.62 -37.17 -18.22
CA LYS A 128 -2.74 -38.25 -19.22
C LYS A 128 -3.26 -39.55 -18.60
N ASP A 129 -3.01 -39.76 -17.31
CA ASP A 129 -3.34 -40.97 -16.57
C ASP A 129 -4.73 -40.88 -15.91
N GLY A 130 -5.49 -39.81 -16.18
CA GLY A 130 -6.79 -39.54 -15.58
C GLY A 130 -6.73 -38.89 -14.20
N ASP A 131 -5.52 -38.66 -13.67
CA ASP A 131 -5.27 -37.91 -12.44
C ASP A 131 -5.63 -36.43 -12.59
N CYS A 132 -5.93 -35.79 -11.47
CA CYS A 132 -6.23 -34.36 -11.46
C CYS A 132 -5.01 -33.56 -11.02
N MET A 133 -4.36 -32.90 -11.99
CA MET A 133 -3.20 -32.07 -11.73
C MET A 133 -3.65 -30.66 -11.37
N THR A 134 -3.28 -30.19 -10.17
CA THR A 134 -3.52 -28.83 -9.70
C THR A 134 -2.19 -28.13 -9.42
N SER A 135 -2.07 -26.89 -9.86
CA SER A 135 -0.99 -25.97 -9.54
C SER A 135 -1.61 -24.73 -8.92
N SER A 136 -1.10 -24.30 -7.77
CA SER A 136 -1.57 -23.09 -7.08
C SER A 136 -0.38 -22.33 -6.52
N ASN A 137 -0.24 -21.08 -6.93
CA ASN A 137 0.65 -20.10 -6.33
C ASN A 137 -0.21 -18.92 -5.92
N ILE A 138 -0.68 -18.96 -4.67
CA ILE A 138 -1.52 -17.90 -4.09
C ILE A 138 -0.72 -17.23 -2.98
N ARG A 139 -0.69 -15.90 -2.99
CA ARG A 139 -0.04 -15.08 -1.97
C ARG A 139 -1.04 -14.08 -1.42
N GLU A 140 -0.99 -13.87 -0.12
CA GLU A 140 -1.79 -12.88 0.59
C GLU A 140 -0.84 -11.82 1.17
N GLY A 141 -1.07 -10.57 0.81
CA GLY A 141 -0.34 -9.40 1.28
C GLY A 141 -1.15 -8.66 2.33
N LYS A 142 -0.51 -8.26 3.43
CA LYS A 142 -1.14 -7.54 4.55
C LYS A 142 -0.27 -6.43 5.07
N TYR A 143 -0.92 -5.46 5.71
CA TYR A 143 -0.25 -4.44 6.51
C TYR A 143 -0.09 -4.88 7.98
N GLY A 144 1.11 -4.72 8.51
CA GLY A 144 1.42 -4.83 9.93
C GLY A 144 1.13 -3.54 10.70
N GLU A 145 1.34 -3.58 12.02
CA GLU A 145 1.09 -2.44 12.91
C GLU A 145 2.06 -1.27 12.68
N GLN A 146 3.22 -1.52 12.07
CA GLN A 146 4.20 -0.48 11.71
C GLN A 146 4.02 0.02 10.28
N GLY A 147 2.87 -0.30 9.66
CA GLY A 147 2.59 0.05 8.27
C GLY A 147 3.46 -0.72 7.26
N ASP A 148 4.22 -1.72 7.71
CA ASP A 148 4.97 -2.62 6.85
C ASP A 148 4.01 -3.51 6.04
N PHE A 149 4.34 -3.75 4.78
CA PHE A 149 3.57 -4.64 3.93
C PHE A 149 4.35 -5.92 3.66
N SER A 150 3.74 -7.07 3.95
CA SER A 150 4.40 -8.37 3.81
C SER A 150 3.52 -9.38 3.08
N TRP A 151 4.18 -10.23 2.29
CA TRP A 151 3.55 -11.33 1.56
C TRP A 151 3.69 -12.64 2.33
N ALA A 152 2.59 -13.36 2.48
CA ALA A 152 2.57 -14.73 2.97
C ALA A 152 2.03 -15.68 1.90
N HIS A 153 2.46 -16.93 1.92
CA HIS A 153 1.83 -17.97 1.12
C HIS A 153 0.40 -18.20 1.63
N SER A 154 -0.55 -18.33 0.71
CA SER A 154 -1.95 -18.53 1.04
C SER A 154 -2.53 -19.72 0.25
N SER A 155 -3.77 -20.06 0.54
CA SER A 155 -4.44 -21.24 -0.02
C SER A 155 -5.74 -20.86 -0.72
N PRO A 156 -6.24 -21.69 -1.66
CA PRO A 156 -7.52 -21.44 -2.33
C PRO A 156 -8.69 -21.18 -1.38
N ALA A 157 -8.70 -21.84 -0.21
CA ALA A 157 -9.78 -21.71 0.79
C ALA A 157 -9.77 -20.38 1.55
N ARG A 158 -8.68 -19.61 1.48
CA ARG A 158 -8.55 -18.29 2.12
C ARG A 158 -8.98 -17.14 1.22
N VAL A 159 -9.08 -17.38 -0.09
CA VAL A 159 -9.53 -16.35 -1.04
C VAL A 159 -10.99 -15.99 -0.71
N PRO A 160 -11.33 -14.70 -0.53
CA PRO A 160 -12.67 -14.28 -0.19
C PRO A 160 -13.70 -14.71 -1.25
N PRO A 161 -14.92 -15.11 -0.85
CA PRO A 161 -16.00 -15.47 -1.79
C PRO A 161 -16.45 -14.35 -2.73
N ALA A 162 -16.06 -13.10 -2.46
CA ALA A 162 -16.30 -11.97 -3.35
C ALA A 162 -15.44 -12.02 -4.62
N SER A 163 -14.31 -12.75 -4.60
CA SER A 163 -13.51 -12.99 -5.80
C SER A 163 -14.25 -13.90 -6.78
N ALA A 164 -14.07 -13.68 -8.08
CA ALA A 164 -14.51 -14.61 -9.12
C ALA A 164 -13.71 -15.93 -9.14
N PHE A 165 -12.68 -16.06 -8.29
CA PHE A 165 -11.96 -17.30 -8.09
C PHE A 165 -12.86 -18.37 -7.46
N GLY A 166 -13.23 -19.36 -8.27
CA GLY A 166 -14.14 -20.43 -7.87
C GLY A 166 -13.90 -21.69 -8.67
N PRO A 167 -12.79 -22.42 -8.43
CA PRO A 167 -12.59 -23.70 -9.09
C PRO A 167 -13.68 -24.66 -8.62
N GLY A 168 -14.51 -25.15 -9.54
CA GLY A 168 -15.53 -26.16 -9.22
C GLY A 168 -14.93 -27.45 -8.63
N THR A 169 -15.74 -28.39 -8.18
CA THR A 169 -15.22 -29.64 -7.57
C THR A 169 -14.75 -30.68 -8.58
N ASN A 170 -15.27 -30.64 -9.80
CA ASN A 170 -14.92 -31.57 -10.87
C ASN A 170 -13.53 -31.28 -11.45
N CYS A 171 -12.81 -32.33 -11.86
CA CYS A 171 -11.54 -32.20 -12.55
C CYS A 171 -11.71 -31.78 -14.02
N SER A 172 -12.21 -30.57 -14.23
CA SER A 172 -12.22 -29.86 -15.51
C SER A 172 -10.98 -28.99 -15.63
N THR A 173 -10.58 -28.70 -16.88
CA THR A 173 -9.58 -27.69 -17.16
C THR A 173 -10.06 -26.33 -16.66
N TYR A 174 -9.28 -25.70 -15.80
CA TYR A 174 -9.57 -24.40 -15.22
C TYR A 174 -8.25 -23.67 -15.01
N ALA A 175 -8.13 -22.47 -15.55
CA ALA A 175 -6.98 -21.60 -15.31
C ALA A 175 -7.52 -20.24 -14.86
N PHE A 176 -6.91 -19.70 -13.82
CA PHE A 176 -7.35 -18.45 -13.22
C PHE A 176 -6.14 -17.68 -12.71
N ARG A 177 -6.04 -16.44 -13.17
CA ARG A 177 -5.02 -15.49 -12.79
C ARG A 177 -5.69 -14.16 -12.52
N SER A 178 -5.54 -13.67 -11.30
CA SER A 178 -6.03 -12.36 -10.92
C SER A 178 -5.24 -11.81 -9.74
N VAL A 179 -5.34 -10.50 -9.59
CA VAL A 179 -5.09 -9.84 -8.32
C VAL A 179 -6.44 -9.40 -7.78
N PHE A 180 -6.74 -9.83 -6.57
CA PHE A 180 -7.95 -9.50 -5.84
C PHE A 180 -7.54 -8.71 -4.60
N VAL A 181 -8.21 -7.59 -4.33
CA VAL A 181 -7.99 -6.80 -3.12
C VAL A 181 -9.32 -6.54 -2.46
N ASP A 182 -9.40 -6.74 -1.15
CA ASP A 182 -10.53 -6.36 -0.33
C ASP A 182 -10.10 -5.52 0.86
N TRP A 183 -11.01 -4.69 1.34
CA TRP A 183 -10.82 -3.82 2.48
C TRP A 183 -12.15 -3.54 3.16
N LYS A 184 -12.07 -2.95 4.36
CA LYS A 184 -13.17 -2.26 5.01
C LYS A 184 -12.80 -0.80 5.15
N ASP A 185 -13.73 0.10 4.86
CA ASP A 185 -13.53 1.52 5.12
C ASP A 185 -13.62 1.84 6.63
N TYR A 186 -13.50 3.11 7.00
CA TYR A 186 -13.55 3.52 8.41
C TYR A 186 -14.90 3.24 9.08
N GLU A 187 -15.99 3.25 8.31
CA GLU A 187 -17.34 2.92 8.81
C GLU A 187 -17.59 1.40 8.85
N GLY A 188 -16.65 0.59 8.35
CA GLY A 188 -16.72 -0.86 8.30
C GLY A 188 -17.43 -1.40 7.06
N THR A 189 -17.71 -0.57 6.06
CA THR A 189 -18.28 -1.00 4.77
C THR A 189 -17.24 -1.80 4.00
N TYR A 190 -17.64 -2.98 3.55
CA TYR A 190 -16.79 -3.86 2.76
C TYR A 190 -16.68 -3.37 1.31
N GLY A 191 -15.45 -3.26 0.81
CA GLY A 191 -15.14 -2.97 -0.59
C GLY A 191 -14.14 -3.97 -1.15
N PHE A 192 -14.16 -4.17 -2.47
CA PHE A 192 -13.21 -5.03 -3.15
C PHE A 192 -13.00 -4.60 -4.60
N GLU A 193 -11.86 -4.98 -5.16
CA GLU A 193 -11.55 -4.86 -6.58
C GLU A 193 -10.87 -6.14 -7.08
N GLU A 194 -11.12 -6.49 -8.33
CA GLU A 194 -10.47 -7.65 -8.96
C GLU A 194 -10.02 -7.34 -10.38
N VAL A 195 -8.73 -7.59 -10.64
CA VAL A 195 -8.13 -7.41 -11.95
C VAL A 195 -7.61 -8.75 -12.46
N ARG A 196 -8.07 -9.14 -13.65
CA ARG A 196 -7.72 -10.41 -14.31
C ARG A 196 -6.71 -10.17 -15.43
N TYR A 197 -5.79 -11.12 -15.64
CA TYR A 197 -4.75 -11.03 -16.70
C TYR A 197 -4.25 -12.41 -17.16
#